data_AF-A0A0G4IK02-F1
#
_entry.id   AF-A0A0G4IK02-F1
#
_cell.length_a   1.000
_cell.length_b   1.000
_cell.length_c   1.000
_cell.angle_alpha   90.00
_cell.angle_beta   90.00
_cell.angle_gamma   90.00
#
_symmetry.space_group_name_H-M   'P 1'
#
loop_
_entity.id
_entity.type
_entity.pdbx_description
1 polymer ?
#
loop_
_entity_poly.entity_id
_entity_poly.type
_entity_poly.pdbx_seq_one_letter_code
_entity_poly.pdbx_strand_id
1 'polypeptide(L)'
;LSSWAGPRPKPGVLYTNPTASNPTGATLSVARRHALYDVAEAHDLIILEDDPYYFLHPDQDALPSLLSLDRSNRVIRFDSFSKVLSSGLRVGFATGPSPLIERMNLHTQASNLHTSGLSQALVAALFDHWGLAGFRAHLARCARFY
;
A
#
# COMPACT_ATOMS: atom_id res chain seq x y z
N LEU A 1 8.48 21.04 4.25
CA LEU A 1 8.18 21.82 3.02
C LEU A 1 8.05 23.33 3.29
N SER A 2 8.22 23.78 4.54
CA SER A 2 8.11 25.20 4.92
C SER A 2 9.13 26.13 4.25
N SER A 3 10.25 25.59 3.76
CA SER A 3 11.28 26.33 3.03
C SER A 3 11.14 26.26 1.50
N TRP A 4 10.02 25.75 0.98
CA TRP A 4 9.81 25.63 -0.45
C TRP A 4 9.64 27.02 -1.09
N ALA A 5 10.69 27.50 -1.77
CA ALA A 5 10.72 28.79 -2.45
C ALA A 5 11.04 28.68 -3.96
N GLY A 6 10.94 27.46 -4.53
CA GLY A 6 11.27 27.21 -5.92
C GLY A 6 10.22 27.74 -6.90
N PRO A 7 10.58 27.91 -8.20
CA PRO A 7 9.65 28.38 -9.23
C PRO A 7 8.56 27.37 -9.59
N ARG A 8 8.65 26.14 -9.07
CA ARG A 8 7.67 25.06 -9.30
C ARG A 8 6.61 25.04 -8.20
N PRO A 9 5.37 24.59 -8.53
CA PRO A 9 4.34 24.38 -7.53
C PRO A 9 4.85 23.51 -6.38
N LYS A 10 4.39 23.81 -5.17
CA LYS A 10 4.65 22.98 -4.00
C LYS A 10 4.16 21.55 -4.28
N PRO A 11 4.92 20.49 -3.94
CA PRO A 11 4.46 19.12 -4.08
C PRO A 11 3.16 18.92 -3.30
N GLY A 12 2.16 18.28 -3.93
CA GLY A 12 0.90 17.89 -3.29
C GLY A 12 0.81 16.41 -2.96
N VAL A 13 1.83 15.62 -3.31
CA VAL A 13 1.83 14.16 -3.17
C VAL A 13 3.18 13.68 -2.62
N LEU A 14 3.13 12.73 -1.69
CA LEU A 14 4.26 12.00 -1.15
C LEU A 14 4.12 10.52 -1.53
N TYR A 15 5.04 9.98 -2.31
CA TYR A 15 5.18 8.53 -2.51
C TYR A 15 6.17 7.96 -1.50
N THR A 16 5.82 6.85 -0.85
CA THR A 16 6.71 6.20 0.11
C THR A 16 6.47 4.69 0.20
N ASN A 17 7.56 3.95 0.41
CA ASN A 17 7.54 2.56 0.84
C ASN A 17 7.91 2.53 2.33
N PRO A 18 6.93 2.50 3.26
CA PRO A 18 7.24 2.69 4.68
C PRO A 18 7.87 1.45 5.33
N THR A 19 7.71 0.27 4.72
CA THR A 19 8.21 -1.01 5.21
C THR A 19 9.17 -1.61 4.18
N ALA A 20 10.39 -1.97 4.60
CA ALA A 20 11.43 -2.54 3.73
C ALA A 20 11.60 -1.77 2.40
N SER A 21 11.86 -0.46 2.51
CA SER A 21 11.88 0.48 1.39
C SER A 21 12.78 0.01 0.24
N ASN A 22 12.30 0.12 -0.99
CA ASN A 22 13.12 -0.14 -2.17
C ASN A 22 13.89 1.13 -2.56
N PRO A 23 15.22 1.13 -2.76
CA PRO A 23 16.16 -0.01 -2.70
C PRO A 23 16.89 -0.18 -1.36
N THR A 24 16.65 0.68 -0.37
CA THR A 24 17.48 0.80 0.84
C THR A 24 17.26 -0.30 1.88
N GLY A 25 16.16 -1.04 1.81
CA GLY A 25 15.68 -1.96 2.83
C GLY A 25 15.18 -1.29 4.12
N ALA A 26 15.16 0.04 4.19
CA ALA A 26 14.84 0.76 5.42
C ALA A 26 13.36 0.66 5.78
N THR A 27 13.06 0.46 7.07
CA THR A 27 11.69 0.47 7.61
C THR A 27 11.50 1.68 8.51
N LEU A 28 10.43 2.43 8.29
CA LEU A 28 10.06 3.54 9.17
C LEU A 28 9.56 3.01 10.51
N SER A 29 10.17 3.50 11.60
CA SER A 29 9.68 3.27 12.96
C SER A 29 8.30 3.91 13.14
N VAL A 30 7.54 3.42 14.13
CA VAL A 30 6.21 3.96 14.48
C VAL A 30 6.26 5.47 14.71
N ALA A 31 7.22 5.95 15.49
CA ALA A 31 7.42 7.38 15.74
C ALA A 31 7.68 8.17 14.44
N ARG A 32 8.43 7.59 13.50
CA ARG A 32 8.72 8.24 12.21
C ARG A 32 7.50 8.26 11.29
N ARG A 33 6.64 7.24 11.35
CA ARG A 33 5.35 7.19 10.63
C ARG A 33 4.41 8.30 11.10
N HIS A 34 4.29 8.49 12.43
CA HIS A 34 3.54 9.62 12.99
C HIS A 34 4.11 10.98 12.55
N ALA A 35 5.42 11.18 12.70
CA ALA A 35 6.06 12.43 12.29
C ALA A 35 5.89 12.72 10.80
N LEU A 36 5.95 11.70 9.94
CA LEU A 36 5.70 11.83 8.50
C LEU A 36 4.24 12.23 8.24
N TYR A 37 3.29 11.59 8.94
CA TYR A 37 1.87 11.91 8.82
C TYR A 37 1.58 13.35 9.25
N ASP A 38 2.12 13.80 10.38
CA ASP A 38 1.95 15.18 10.86
C ASP A 38 2.47 16.21 9.85
N VAL A 39 3.60 15.92 9.19
CA VAL A 39 4.14 16.77 8.12
C VAL A 39 3.24 16.76 6.88
N ALA A 40 2.68 15.60 6.52
CA ALA A 40 1.74 15.49 5.41
C ALA A 40 0.47 16.30 5.67
N GLU A 41 -0.06 16.25 6.87
CA GLU A 41 -1.23 17.04 7.26
C GLU A 41 -0.92 18.55 7.27
N ALA A 42 0.17 18.96 7.90
CA ALA A 42 0.59 20.37 7.99
C ALA A 42 0.88 21.01 6.62
N HIS A 43 1.08 20.19 5.58
CA HIS A 43 1.39 20.66 4.24
C HIS A 43 0.37 20.27 3.17
N ASP A 44 -0.73 19.66 3.60
CA ASP A 44 -1.81 19.14 2.78
C ASP A 44 -1.34 18.21 1.64
N LEU A 45 -0.57 17.19 2.01
CA LEU A 45 -0.10 16.16 1.08
C LEU A 45 -1.07 14.99 1.04
N ILE A 46 -1.29 14.43 -0.15
CA ILE A 46 -1.77 13.06 -0.32
C ILE A 46 -0.57 12.11 -0.17
N ILE A 47 -0.74 11.04 0.59
CA ILE A 47 0.26 10.00 0.78
C ILE A 47 -0.09 8.81 -0.11
N LEU A 48 0.83 8.42 -0.98
CA LEU A 48 0.81 7.17 -1.73
C LEU A 48 1.71 6.18 -1.00
N GLU A 49 1.09 5.31 -0.21
CA GLU A 49 1.75 4.24 0.54
C GLU A 49 1.83 3.00 -0.34
N ASP A 50 3.02 2.73 -0.90
CA ASP A 50 3.28 1.53 -1.70
C ASP A 50 3.99 0.49 -0.84
N ASP A 51 3.27 -0.55 -0.41
CA ASP A 51 3.76 -1.44 0.64
C ASP A 51 3.68 -2.93 0.25
N PRO A 52 4.36 -3.34 -0.84
CA PRO A 52 4.31 -4.70 -1.36
C PRO A 52 5.04 -5.71 -0.46
N TYR A 53 5.85 -5.22 0.50
CA TYR A 53 6.67 -6.01 1.41
C TYR A 53 6.11 -6.06 2.83
N TYR A 54 5.00 -5.36 3.12
CA TYR A 54 4.39 -5.32 4.45
C TYR A 54 4.27 -6.70 5.08
N PHE A 55 3.69 -7.64 4.33
CA PHE A 55 3.41 -8.99 4.81
C PHE A 55 4.62 -9.93 4.88
N LEU A 56 5.78 -9.45 4.44
CA LEU A 56 7.04 -10.20 4.50
C LEU A 56 7.93 -9.73 5.66
N HIS A 57 7.58 -8.62 6.31
CA HIS A 57 8.36 -8.10 7.42
C HIS A 57 8.11 -8.96 8.68
N PRO A 58 9.15 -9.48 9.36
CA PRO A 58 8.99 -10.34 10.53
C PRO A 58 8.11 -9.74 11.64
N ASP A 59 8.27 -8.43 11.88
CA ASP A 59 7.54 -7.69 12.91
C ASP A 59 6.35 -6.87 12.35
N GLN A 60 5.74 -7.30 11.25
CA GLN A 60 4.64 -6.56 10.60
C GLN A 60 3.51 -6.17 11.57
N ASP A 61 3.18 -7.03 12.54
CA ASP A 61 2.06 -6.82 13.45
C ASP A 61 2.34 -5.69 14.46
N ALA A 62 3.63 -5.34 14.66
CA ALA A 62 4.06 -4.24 15.50
C ALA A 62 4.18 -2.90 14.74
N LEU A 63 4.06 -2.91 13.40
CA LEU A 63 4.29 -1.75 12.55
C LEU A 63 2.99 -1.32 11.86
N PRO A 64 2.24 -0.34 12.41
CA PRO A 64 1.02 0.13 11.75
C PRO A 64 1.34 0.73 10.37
N SER A 65 0.48 0.44 9.39
CA SER A 65 0.50 1.13 8.09
C SER A 65 0.21 2.62 8.25
N LEU A 66 0.62 3.45 7.28
CA LEU A 66 0.23 4.86 7.29
C LEU A 66 -1.28 5.00 7.15
N LEU A 67 -1.93 4.10 6.40
CA LEU A 67 -3.38 4.02 6.32
C LEU A 67 -4.05 3.82 7.69
N SER A 68 -3.45 3.02 8.58
CA SER A 68 -3.99 2.80 9.93
C SER A 68 -3.90 4.05 10.82
N LEU A 69 -3.04 5.00 10.47
CA LEU A 69 -2.88 6.28 11.18
C LEU A 69 -3.69 7.41 10.53
N ASP A 70 -4.42 7.14 9.45
CA ASP A 70 -5.06 8.17 8.64
C ASP A 70 -6.28 8.78 9.36
N ARG A 71 -6.10 9.99 9.89
CA ARG A 71 -7.14 10.80 10.54
C ARG A 71 -7.83 11.80 9.61
N SER A 72 -7.27 12.04 8.43
CA SER A 72 -7.64 13.14 7.53
C SER A 72 -7.91 12.68 6.10
N ASN A 73 -8.16 11.38 5.89
CA ASN A 73 -8.51 10.77 4.59
C ASN A 73 -7.55 11.21 3.47
N ARG A 74 -6.24 11.04 3.70
CA ARG A 74 -5.19 11.47 2.76
C ARG A 74 -4.25 10.35 2.33
N VAL A 75 -4.42 9.13 2.86
CA VAL A 75 -3.58 7.99 2.51
C VAL A 75 -4.28 7.13 1.47
N ILE A 76 -3.60 6.86 0.36
CA ILE A 76 -3.93 5.80 -0.58
C ILE A 76 -2.86 4.74 -0.43
N ARG A 77 -3.26 3.57 0.07
CA ARG A 77 -2.40 2.40 0.20
C ARG A 77 -2.55 1.49 -1.02
N PHE A 78 -1.43 1.02 -1.54
CA PHE A 78 -1.36 0.05 -2.63
C PHE A 78 -0.83 -1.28 -2.10
N ASP A 79 -1.61 -2.34 -2.31
CA ASP A 79 -1.26 -3.70 -1.96
C ASP A 79 -1.20 -4.57 -3.24
N SER A 80 -0.33 -5.57 -3.23
CA SER A 80 -0.15 -6.47 -4.37
C SER A 80 0.04 -7.91 -3.94
N PHE A 81 -0.54 -8.84 -4.70
CA PHE A 81 -0.29 -10.27 -4.52
C PHE A 81 1.05 -10.73 -5.11
N SER A 82 1.84 -9.81 -5.70
CA SER A 82 3.06 -10.16 -6.42
C SER A 82 4.15 -10.79 -5.56
N LYS A 83 4.23 -10.41 -4.28
CA LYS A 83 5.27 -10.85 -3.34
C LYS A 83 4.80 -11.90 -2.34
N VAL A 84 3.49 -12.17 -2.31
CA VAL A 84 2.87 -13.10 -1.38
C VAL A 84 2.22 -14.30 -2.06
N LEU A 85 1.78 -14.19 -3.32
CA LEU A 85 1.24 -15.31 -4.10
C LEU A 85 2.07 -15.55 -5.36
N SER A 86 2.02 -14.63 -6.32
CA SER A 86 2.78 -14.71 -7.56
C SER A 86 2.71 -13.39 -8.31
N SER A 87 3.86 -12.91 -8.79
CA SER A 87 3.97 -11.72 -9.63
C SER A 87 3.26 -11.87 -10.99
N GLY A 88 3.12 -13.11 -11.48
CA GLY A 88 2.47 -13.44 -12.76
C GLY A 88 0.95 -13.26 -12.75
N LEU A 89 0.31 -13.24 -11.58
CA LEU A 89 -1.15 -13.04 -11.46
C LEU A 89 -1.58 -11.63 -11.90
N ARG A 90 -0.69 -10.63 -11.77
CA ARG A 90 -0.98 -9.21 -12.05
C ARG A 90 -2.22 -8.69 -11.30
N VAL A 91 -2.44 -9.17 -10.07
CA VAL A 91 -3.55 -8.73 -9.20
C VAL A 91 -3.00 -7.93 -8.02
N GLY A 92 -3.65 -6.80 -7.75
CA GLY A 92 -3.44 -5.94 -6.60
C GLY A 92 -4.68 -5.08 -6.37
N PHE A 93 -4.68 -4.28 -5.32
CA PHE A 93 -5.79 -3.41 -4.96
C PHE A 93 -5.28 -2.14 -4.27
N ALA A 94 -6.13 -1.12 -4.22
CA ALA A 94 -5.85 0.12 -3.51
C ALA A 94 -6.92 0.35 -2.44
N THR A 95 -6.51 0.89 -1.29
CA THR A 95 -7.37 1.25 -0.18
C THR A 95 -7.17 2.71 0.17
N GLY A 96 -8.23 3.50 0.27
CA GLY A 96 -8.14 4.93 0.56
C GLY A 96 -9.49 5.64 0.45
N PRO A 97 -9.51 6.99 0.45
CA PRO A 97 -10.73 7.79 0.40
C PRO A 97 -11.58 7.50 -0.84
N SER A 98 -12.88 7.28 -0.65
CA SER A 98 -13.81 6.93 -1.75
C SER A 98 -13.71 7.84 -2.97
N PRO A 99 -13.66 9.19 -2.83
CA PRO A 99 -13.55 10.06 -4.00
C PRO A 99 -12.31 9.78 -4.85
N LEU A 100 -11.17 9.44 -4.22
CA LEU A 100 -9.93 9.14 -4.95
C LEU A 100 -9.98 7.75 -5.59
N ILE A 101 -10.51 6.76 -4.88
CA ILE A 101 -10.70 5.40 -5.40
C ILE A 101 -11.66 5.38 -6.59
N GLU A 102 -12.74 6.17 -6.56
CA GLU A 102 -13.67 6.31 -7.68
C GLU A 102 -13.00 6.92 -8.92
N ARG A 103 -12.14 7.93 -8.74
CA ARG A 103 -11.35 8.49 -9.85
C ARG A 103 -10.37 7.47 -10.43
N MET A 104 -9.75 6.63 -9.59
CA MET A 104 -8.92 5.53 -10.04
C MET A 104 -9.73 4.51 -10.84
N ASN A 105 -10.90 4.10 -10.33
CA ASN A 105 -11.79 3.16 -11.02
C ASN A 105 -12.23 3.69 -12.40
N LEU A 106 -12.60 4.96 -12.51
CA LEU A 106 -12.94 5.59 -13.79
C LEU A 106 -11.77 5.55 -14.78
N HIS A 107 -10.55 5.82 -14.30
CA HIS A 107 -9.35 5.72 -15.14
C HIS A 107 -9.06 4.28 -15.57
N THR A 108 -9.19 3.31 -14.65
CA THR A 108 -9.06 1.87 -14.92
C THR A 108 -10.05 1.43 -16.00
N GLN A 109 -11.33 1.79 -15.88
CA GLN A 109 -12.36 1.47 -16.88
C GLN A 109 -12.02 1.97 -18.29
N ALA A 110 -11.42 3.16 -18.40
CA ALA A 110 -11.03 3.72 -19.69
C ALA A 110 -9.71 3.16 -20.24
N SER A 111 -8.85 2.59 -19.39
CA SER A 111 -7.46 2.26 -19.75
C SER A 111 -7.20 0.76 -19.85
N ASN A 112 -7.60 -0.02 -18.86
CA ASN A 112 -7.32 -1.45 -18.77
C ASN A 112 -8.50 -2.30 -18.28
N LEU A 113 -9.69 -1.70 -18.12
CA LEU A 113 -10.95 -2.29 -17.66
C LEU A 113 -10.88 -2.86 -16.23
N HIS A 114 -10.15 -3.95 -16.07
CA HIS A 114 -9.89 -4.65 -14.80
C HIS A 114 -8.72 -5.63 -14.98
N THR A 115 -8.24 -6.22 -13.89
CA THR A 115 -7.24 -7.30 -13.93
C THR A 115 -7.81 -8.56 -14.59
N SER A 116 -6.97 -9.48 -15.07
CA SER A 116 -7.43 -10.72 -15.73
C SER A 116 -8.49 -11.47 -14.91
N GLY A 117 -9.64 -11.76 -15.52
CA GLY A 117 -10.75 -12.45 -14.84
C GLY A 117 -10.36 -13.85 -14.35
N LEU A 118 -9.51 -14.57 -15.11
CA LEU A 118 -8.97 -15.86 -14.67
C LEU A 118 -8.07 -15.69 -13.43
N SER A 119 -7.23 -14.65 -13.40
CA SER A 119 -6.38 -14.38 -12.23
C SER A 119 -7.20 -13.99 -11.01
N GLN A 120 -8.26 -13.20 -11.18
CA GLN A 120 -9.22 -12.89 -10.11
C GLN A 120 -9.91 -14.16 -9.60
N ALA A 121 -10.39 -15.04 -10.49
CA ALA A 121 -11.04 -16.30 -10.12
C ALA A 121 -10.11 -17.24 -9.34
N LEU A 122 -8.84 -17.35 -9.76
CA LEU A 122 -7.84 -18.14 -9.03
C LEU A 122 -7.57 -17.58 -7.63
N VAL A 123 -7.41 -16.27 -7.50
CA VAL A 123 -7.20 -15.61 -6.20
C VAL A 123 -8.44 -15.77 -5.31
N ALA A 124 -9.64 -15.61 -5.85
CA ALA A 124 -10.90 -15.79 -5.13
C ALA A 124 -11.05 -17.25 -4.64
N ALA A 125 -10.87 -18.23 -5.52
CA ALA A 125 -10.94 -19.65 -5.16
C ALA A 125 -9.92 -20.02 -4.07
N LEU A 126 -8.74 -19.41 -4.09
CA LEU A 126 -7.72 -19.60 -3.07
C LEU A 126 -8.17 -19.03 -1.71
N PHE A 127 -8.78 -17.84 -1.71
CA PHE A 127 -9.33 -17.25 -0.48
C PHE A 127 -10.52 -18.03 0.06
N ASP A 128 -11.40 -18.54 -0.79
CA ASP A 128 -12.52 -19.40 -0.38
C ASP A 128 -12.00 -20.70 0.24
N HIS A 129 -10.94 -21.29 -0.33
CA HIS A 129 -10.35 -22.53 0.16
C HIS A 129 -9.58 -22.34 1.48
N TRP A 130 -8.77 -21.29 1.59
CA TRP A 130 -7.94 -21.05 2.77
C TRP A 130 -8.69 -20.37 3.92
N GLY A 131 -9.70 -19.57 3.58
CA GLY A 131 -10.23 -18.55 4.48
C GLY A 131 -9.15 -17.56 4.94
N LEU A 132 -9.54 -16.65 5.83
CA LEU A 132 -8.61 -15.66 6.38
C LEU A 132 -7.50 -16.32 7.21
N ALA A 133 -7.81 -17.39 7.95
CA ALA A 133 -6.85 -18.11 8.77
C ALA A 133 -5.76 -18.79 7.92
N GLY A 134 -6.13 -19.50 6.86
CA GLY A 134 -5.18 -20.14 5.95
C GLY A 134 -4.32 -19.12 5.20
N PHE A 135 -4.91 -17.99 4.79
CA PHE A 135 -4.14 -16.91 4.18
C PHE A 135 -3.12 -16.30 5.14
N ARG A 136 -3.49 -16.00 6.39
CA ARG A 136 -2.54 -15.53 7.42
C ARG A 136 -1.42 -16.54 7.68
N ALA A 137 -1.75 -17.83 7.73
CA ALA A 137 -0.74 -18.88 7.87
C ALA A 137 0.21 -18.94 6.67
N HIS A 138 -0.30 -18.69 5.46
CA HIS A 138 0.51 -18.56 4.25
C HIS A 138 1.45 -17.36 4.30
N LEU A 139 0.95 -16.19 4.65
CA LEU A 139 1.78 -14.99 4.82
C LEU A 139 2.90 -15.22 5.86
N ALA A 140 2.58 -15.85 6.99
CA ALA A 140 3.58 -16.19 8.00
C ALA A 140 4.65 -17.18 7.48
N ARG A 141 4.29 -18.11 6.58
CA ARG A 141 5.28 -18.98 5.91
C ARG A 141 6.17 -18.17 4.96
N CYS A 142 5.60 -17.26 4.18
CA CYS A 142 6.36 -16.38 3.30
C CYS A 142 7.34 -15.50 4.10
N ALA A 143 6.89 -14.86 5.18
CA ALA A 143 7.73 -14.03 6.03
C ALA A 143 8.89 -14.81 6.68
N ARG A 144 8.69 -16.08 7.05
CA ARG A 144 9.76 -16.95 7.59
C ARG A 144 10.77 -17.43 6.54
N PHE A 145 10.39 -17.42 5.26
CA PHE A 145 11.28 -17.84 4.18
C PHE A 145 12.29 -16.75 3.83
N TYR A 146 11.89 -15.48 3.96
CA TYR A 146 12.75 -14.30 3.82
C TYR A 146 13.52 -14.02 5.11
#